data_AF-A0A2U2Z2P0-F1
#
_entry.id   AF-A0A2U2Z2P0-F1
#
_cell.length_a   1.000
_cell.length_b   1.000
_cell.length_c   1.000
_cell.angle_alpha   90.00
_cell.angle_beta   90.00
_cell.angle_gamma   90.00
#
_symmetry.space_group_name_H-M   'P 1'
#
loop_
_entity.id
_entity.type
_entity.pdbx_description
1 polymer ?
#
loop_
_entity_poly.entity_id
_entity_poly.type
_entity_poly.pdbx_seq_one_letter_code
_entity_poly.pdbx_strand_id
1 'polypeptide(L)'
;MAMRGSPGRRVPGNPLGGMLRDLERRARSTTSGVGRAGAPGPAGPAGASGPPGPPGPPGPPGPAGQAPVGHVASTDDSGRAVWRFSAPFPAPPVVVASPVDPCDEGTATVVLETVTSEQVTARVWRTSPESPAGSGVLVHLFALPRLDS
;
A
#
# COMPACT_ATOMS: atom_id res chain seq x y z
N MET A 1 1.43 58.28 -99.04
CA MET A 1 2.29 58.55 -97.87
C MET A 1 1.42 58.71 -96.64
N ALA A 2 1.85 58.10 -95.53
CA ALA A 2 1.12 57.85 -94.30
C ALA A 2 0.83 59.12 -93.47
N MET A 3 -0.23 59.09 -92.66
CA MET A 3 -0.31 59.79 -91.36
C MET A 3 -1.44 59.23 -90.48
N ARG A 4 -1.05 58.47 -89.45
CA ARG A 4 -1.47 58.56 -88.04
C ARG A 4 -2.92 59.02 -87.75
N GLY A 5 -3.83 58.06 -87.59
CA GLY A 5 -5.16 58.27 -87.00
C GLY A 5 -5.08 58.47 -85.49
N SER A 6 -5.33 59.70 -85.05
CA SER A 6 -5.35 60.15 -83.65
C SER A 6 -6.79 60.11 -83.07
N PRO A 7 -7.01 60.54 -81.82
CA PRO A 7 -7.67 59.78 -80.76
C PRO A 7 -9.21 59.93 -80.74
N GLY A 8 -9.91 58.90 -80.27
CA GLY A 8 -11.36 58.86 -80.02
C GLY A 8 -11.79 59.86 -78.93
N ARG A 9 -11.86 61.10 -79.38
CA ARG A 9 -12.37 62.34 -78.79
C ARG A 9 -13.65 62.11 -77.98
N ARG A 10 -13.70 62.74 -76.80
CA ARG A 10 -14.90 62.92 -75.96
C ARG A 10 -16.09 63.23 -76.88
N VAL A 11 -17.15 62.44 -76.82
CA VAL A 11 -18.43 62.79 -77.45
C VAL A 11 -19.24 63.55 -76.39
N PRO A 12 -19.40 64.89 -76.53
CA PRO A 12 -20.30 65.64 -75.67
C PRO A 12 -21.73 65.17 -75.96
N GLY A 13 -22.50 64.81 -74.93
CA GLY A 13 -23.92 64.43 -75.07
C GLY A 13 -24.24 62.93 -75.09
N ASN A 14 -23.33 62.02 -74.73
CA ASN A 14 -23.69 60.61 -74.52
C ASN A 14 -24.12 60.33 -73.06
N PRO A 15 -25.43 60.14 -72.77
CA PRO A 15 -25.94 59.94 -71.40
C PRO A 15 -25.52 58.58 -70.78
N LEU A 16 -25.09 57.61 -71.58
CA LEU A 16 -24.74 56.26 -71.09
C LEU A 16 -23.33 56.18 -70.45
N GLY A 17 -22.46 57.16 -70.74
CA GLY A 17 -21.09 57.17 -70.24
C GLY A 17 -20.97 57.38 -68.72
N GLY A 18 -21.99 57.97 -68.09
CA GLY A 18 -22.06 58.12 -66.63
C GLY A 18 -22.53 56.84 -65.93
N MET A 19 -23.57 56.18 -66.47
CA MET A 19 -24.13 54.96 -65.89
C MET A 19 -23.16 53.78 -65.88
N LEU A 20 -22.33 53.65 -66.92
CA LEU A 20 -21.29 52.61 -66.97
C LEU A 20 -20.24 52.80 -65.86
N ARG A 21 -19.88 54.04 -65.54
CA ARG A 21 -18.95 54.34 -64.43
C ARG A 21 -19.58 54.09 -63.08
N ASP A 22 -20.86 54.36 -62.91
CA ASP A 22 -21.59 54.06 -61.67
C ASP A 22 -21.79 52.56 -61.47
N LEU A 23 -22.01 51.80 -62.56
CA LEU A 23 -22.02 50.33 -62.53
C LEU A 23 -20.65 49.77 -62.15
N GLU A 24 -19.55 50.26 -62.72
CA GLU A 24 -18.20 49.83 -62.34
C GLU A 24 -17.82 50.25 -60.90
N ARG A 25 -18.30 51.41 -60.45
CA ARG A 25 -18.11 51.86 -59.05
C ARG A 25 -18.90 50.99 -58.09
N ARG A 26 -20.15 50.64 -58.43
CA ARG A 26 -20.97 49.72 -57.64
C ARG A 26 -20.41 48.30 -57.64
N ALA A 27 -19.98 47.78 -58.78
CA ALA A 27 -19.36 46.45 -58.88
C ALA A 27 -18.09 46.32 -58.04
N ARG A 28 -17.29 47.39 -57.96
CA ARG A 28 -16.13 47.46 -57.05
C ARG A 28 -16.53 47.60 -55.59
N SER A 29 -17.63 48.29 -55.27
CA SER A 29 -18.13 48.38 -53.89
C SER A 29 -18.72 47.07 -53.37
N THR A 30 -19.27 46.22 -54.25
CA THR A 30 -19.86 44.92 -53.88
C THR A 30 -18.83 43.78 -53.78
N THR A 31 -17.58 44.01 -54.20
CA THR A 31 -16.52 42.98 -54.22
C THR A 31 -15.50 43.16 -53.08
N SER A 32 -15.61 44.22 -52.27
CA SER A 32 -14.68 44.47 -51.13
C SER A 32 -15.10 43.80 -49.81
N GLY A 33 -16.13 42.95 -49.83
CA GLY A 33 -16.58 42.19 -48.65
C GLY A 33 -15.73 40.96 -48.37
N VAL A 34 -14.42 41.11 -48.14
CA VAL A 34 -13.61 40.03 -47.56
C VAL A 34 -14.01 39.91 -46.09
N GLY A 35 -14.88 38.97 -45.78
CA GLY A 35 -15.27 38.63 -44.42
C GLY A 35 -14.02 38.26 -43.60
N ARG A 36 -13.74 39.03 -42.54
CA ARG A 36 -12.79 38.60 -41.51
C ARG A 36 -13.34 37.30 -40.92
N ALA A 37 -12.61 36.19 -41.10
CA ALA A 37 -12.85 34.99 -40.32
C ALA A 37 -12.80 35.36 -38.83
N GLY A 38 -13.85 35.05 -38.08
CA GLY A 38 -13.90 35.29 -36.64
C GLY A 38 -12.77 34.55 -35.94
N ALA A 39 -12.19 35.16 -34.90
CA ALA A 39 -11.15 34.51 -34.10
C ALA A 39 -11.68 33.17 -33.55
N PRO A 40 -10.83 32.11 -33.49
CA PRO A 40 -11.21 30.86 -32.84
C PRO A 40 -11.74 31.11 -31.43
N GLY A 41 -12.81 30.42 -31.06
CA GLY A 41 -13.38 30.50 -29.72
C GLY A 41 -12.39 30.05 -28.64
N PRO A 42 -12.56 30.51 -27.39
CA PRO A 42 -11.70 30.09 -26.29
C PRO A 42 -11.74 28.56 -26.11
N ALA A 43 -10.62 27.99 -25.67
CA ALA A 43 -10.57 26.57 -25.31
C ALA A 43 -11.62 26.27 -24.23
N GLY A 44 -12.31 25.14 -24.37
CA GLY A 44 -13.28 24.69 -23.38
C GLY A 44 -12.62 24.43 -22.01
N PRO A 45 -13.39 24.48 -20.92
CA PRO A 45 -12.87 24.20 -19.59
C PRO A 45 -12.33 22.76 -19.50
N ALA A 46 -11.34 22.56 -18.64
CA ALA A 46 -10.82 21.23 -18.34
C ALA A 46 -11.95 20.34 -17.77
N GLY A 47 -11.98 19.07 -18.18
CA GLY A 47 -12.93 18.09 -17.65
C GLY A 47 -12.75 17.87 -16.15
N ALA A 48 -13.84 17.53 -15.47
CA ALA A 48 -13.79 17.21 -14.04
C ALA A 48 -12.90 15.97 -13.79
N SER A 49 -12.24 15.95 -12.62
CA SER A 49 -11.51 14.78 -12.14
C SER A 49 -12.43 13.57 -12.03
N GLY A 50 -11.92 12.39 -12.39
CA GLY A 50 -12.65 11.14 -12.21
C GLY A 50 -12.94 10.83 -10.73
N PRO A 51 -13.92 9.95 -10.46
CA PRO A 51 -14.22 9.52 -9.10
C PRO A 51 -13.03 8.74 -8.49
N PRO A 52 -12.92 8.69 -7.15
CA PRO A 52 -11.96 7.81 -6.48
C PRO A 52 -12.10 6.35 -6.93
N GLY A 53 -10.98 5.63 -6.96
CA GLY A 53 -10.99 4.20 -7.23
C GLY A 53 -11.71 3.40 -6.14
N PRO A 54 -12.15 2.16 -6.44
CA PRO A 54 -12.76 1.30 -5.43
C PRO A 54 -11.74 0.92 -4.34
N PRO A 55 -12.20 0.56 -3.12
CA PRO A 55 -11.34 -0.02 -2.10
C PRO A 55 -10.58 -1.25 -2.61
N GLY A 56 -9.38 -1.46 -2.08
CA GLY A 56 -8.60 -2.66 -2.36
C GLY A 56 -9.27 -3.94 -1.80
N PRO A 57 -8.87 -5.12 -2.29
CA PRO A 57 -9.37 -6.39 -1.76
C PRO A 57 -8.93 -6.59 -0.29
N PRO A 58 -9.68 -7.39 0.50
CA PRO A 58 -9.22 -7.83 1.81
C PRO A 58 -7.84 -8.51 1.75
N GLY A 59 -7.06 -8.37 2.82
CA GLY A 59 -5.80 -9.08 2.97
C GLY A 59 -5.97 -10.60 3.06
N PRO A 60 -4.90 -11.39 2.86
CA PRO A 60 -4.96 -12.84 3.00
C PRO A 60 -5.25 -13.25 4.45
N PRO A 61 -5.86 -14.43 4.68
CA PRO A 61 -5.97 -15.02 6.01
C PRO A 61 -4.60 -15.14 6.70
N GLY A 62 -4.56 -14.96 8.02
CA GLY A 62 -3.36 -15.20 8.82
C GLY A 62 -2.92 -16.68 8.80
N PRO A 63 -1.65 -16.97 9.15
CA PRO A 63 -1.17 -18.35 9.24
C PRO A 63 -1.96 -19.15 10.30
N ALA A 64 -2.08 -20.46 10.11
CA ALA A 64 -2.67 -21.34 11.11
C ALA A 64 -1.83 -21.32 12.40
N GLY A 65 -2.49 -21.16 13.55
CA GLY A 65 -1.82 -21.22 14.85
C GLY A 65 -1.23 -22.61 15.11
N GLN A 66 -0.03 -22.67 15.67
CA GLN A 66 0.57 -23.93 16.10
C GLN A 66 -0.25 -24.54 17.26
N ALA A 67 -0.24 -25.86 17.42
CA ALA A 67 -0.91 -26.49 18.56
C ALA A 67 -0.09 -26.32 19.84
N PRO A 68 -0.73 -26.26 21.02
CA PRO A 68 -0.02 -26.37 22.30
C PRO A 68 0.72 -27.71 22.41
N VAL A 69 1.89 -27.70 23.04
CA VAL A 69 2.68 -28.92 23.28
C VAL A 69 3.04 -29.05 24.75
N GLY A 70 3.11 -30.28 25.24
CA GLY A 70 3.50 -30.62 26.61
C GLY A 70 4.73 -31.54 26.65
N HIS A 71 5.51 -31.43 27.72
CA HIS A 71 6.69 -32.26 27.94
C HIS A 71 6.94 -32.45 29.44
N VAL A 72 7.58 -33.56 29.81
CA VAL A 72 8.07 -33.81 31.17
C VAL A 72 9.58 -33.89 31.11
N ALA A 73 10.28 -33.00 31.81
CA ALA A 73 11.73 -32.99 31.89
C ALA A 73 12.18 -33.29 33.32
N SER A 74 13.34 -33.92 33.47
CA SER A 74 13.99 -34.13 34.78
C SER A 74 15.09 -33.10 34.99
N THR A 75 15.28 -32.66 36.23
CA THR A 75 16.35 -31.73 36.59
C THR A 75 17.71 -32.39 36.66
N ASP A 76 18.76 -31.62 36.37
CA ASP A 76 20.16 -31.96 36.63
C ASP A 76 20.57 -31.62 38.08
N ASP A 77 21.84 -31.85 38.42
CA ASP A 77 22.39 -31.56 39.77
C ASP A 77 22.25 -30.10 40.18
N SER A 78 22.10 -29.17 39.23
CA SER A 78 21.88 -27.75 39.50
C SER A 78 20.41 -27.38 39.74
N GLY A 79 19.51 -28.36 39.60
CA GLY A 79 18.06 -28.18 39.62
C GLY A 79 17.49 -27.70 38.29
N ARG A 80 18.24 -27.74 37.18
CA ARG A 80 17.78 -27.25 35.87
C ARG A 80 17.23 -28.36 35.01
N ALA A 81 16.11 -28.09 34.36
CA ALA A 81 15.51 -28.92 33.33
C ALA A 81 15.51 -28.14 32.01
N VAL A 82 16.00 -28.77 30.94
CA VAL A 82 16.02 -28.18 29.59
C VAL A 82 15.08 -28.96 28.70
N TRP A 83 14.14 -28.27 28.06
CA TRP A 83 13.27 -28.83 27.05
C TRP A 83 13.53 -28.16 25.71
N ARG A 84 14.03 -28.93 24.74
CA ARG A 84 14.11 -28.51 23.33
C ARG A 84 12.86 -28.93 22.60
N PHE A 85 12.22 -27.99 21.91
CA PHE A 85 11.04 -28.30 21.13
C PHE A 85 11.43 -29.14 19.91
N SER A 86 10.64 -30.17 19.61
CA SER A 86 10.85 -31.00 18.42
C SER A 86 10.64 -30.21 17.12
N ALA A 87 9.82 -29.14 17.18
CA ALA A 87 9.66 -28.17 16.12
C ALA A 87 9.68 -26.76 16.73
N PRO A 88 10.44 -25.80 16.16
CA PRO A 88 10.53 -24.46 16.70
C PRO A 88 9.19 -23.71 16.54
N PHE A 89 8.88 -22.86 17.51
CA PHE A 89 7.77 -21.91 17.43
C PHE A 89 8.15 -20.69 16.57
N PRO A 90 7.21 -20.06 15.85
CA PRO A 90 7.46 -18.82 15.11
C PRO A 90 7.97 -17.66 15.98
N ALA A 91 7.55 -17.63 17.26
CA ALA A 91 7.98 -16.68 18.27
C ALA A 91 8.09 -17.39 19.63
N PRO A 92 8.83 -16.85 20.62
CA PRO A 92 8.90 -17.45 21.95
C PRO A 92 7.51 -17.69 22.54
N PRO A 93 7.14 -18.95 22.87
CA PRO A 93 5.82 -19.30 23.35
C PRO A 93 5.59 -18.79 24.79
N VAL A 94 4.34 -18.82 25.24
CA VAL A 94 4.02 -18.71 26.67
C VAL A 94 4.19 -20.09 27.29
N VAL A 95 4.93 -20.17 28.39
CA VAL A 95 5.24 -21.46 29.03
C VAL A 95 4.69 -21.46 30.45
N VAL A 96 4.03 -22.54 30.81
CA VAL A 96 3.64 -22.86 32.18
C VAL A 96 4.49 -24.05 32.63
N ALA A 97 5.02 -23.98 33.83
CA ALA A 97 5.83 -25.05 34.40
C ALA A 97 5.39 -25.35 35.84
N SER A 98 5.29 -26.63 36.16
CA SER A 98 4.98 -27.12 37.52
C SER A 98 5.95 -28.24 37.88
N PRO A 99 6.49 -28.27 39.10
CA PRO A 99 7.18 -29.46 39.58
C PRO A 99 6.15 -30.58 39.78
N VAL A 100 6.55 -31.82 39.52
CA VAL A 100 5.75 -33.02 39.78
C VAL A 100 6.29 -33.68 41.03
N ASP A 101 5.41 -33.81 42.03
CA ASP A 101 5.59 -34.52 43.30
C ASP A 101 7.05 -34.63 43.79
N PRO A 102 7.64 -33.52 44.27
CA PRO A 102 8.90 -33.63 45.00
C PRO A 102 8.58 -34.37 46.30
N CYS A 103 8.82 -35.69 46.36
CA CYS A 103 8.56 -36.56 47.54
C CYS A 103 9.26 -36.15 48.84
N ASP A 104 9.84 -34.95 48.93
CA ASP A 104 10.47 -34.43 50.14
C ASP A 104 9.61 -33.30 50.72
N GLU A 105 9.58 -33.21 52.05
CA GLU A 105 8.86 -32.21 52.84
C GLU A 105 9.28 -30.77 52.48
N GLY A 106 8.67 -30.17 51.45
CA GLY A 106 8.93 -28.78 51.09
C GLY A 106 8.21 -28.31 49.84
N THR A 107 7.79 -27.05 49.84
CA THR A 107 7.22 -26.41 48.65
C THR A 107 8.33 -26.23 47.60
N ALA A 108 8.08 -26.73 46.39
CA ALA A 108 8.93 -26.48 45.23
C ALA A 108 8.29 -25.42 44.31
N THR A 109 9.12 -24.54 43.77
CA THR A 109 8.75 -23.55 42.77
C THR A 109 9.59 -23.76 41.51
N VAL A 110 9.02 -23.43 40.35
CA VAL A 110 9.75 -23.47 39.07
C VAL A 110 9.96 -22.04 38.59
N VAL A 111 11.22 -21.71 38.27
CA VAL A 111 11.61 -20.46 37.65
C VAL A 111 11.96 -20.74 36.18
N LEU A 112 11.31 -20.03 35.25
CA LEU A 112 11.69 -20.06 33.85
C LEU A 112 12.88 -19.11 33.64
N GLU A 113 14.05 -19.66 33.37
CA GLU A 113 15.27 -18.86 33.19
C GLU A 113 15.43 -18.39 31.76
N THR A 114 14.96 -19.19 30.79
CA THR A 114 15.01 -18.83 29.37
C THR A 114 13.84 -19.47 28.64
N VAL A 115 13.19 -18.69 27.78
CA VAL A 115 12.17 -19.16 26.83
C VAL A 115 12.49 -18.57 25.47
N THR A 116 12.85 -19.43 24.50
CA THR A 116 13.08 -19.04 23.11
C THR A 116 12.07 -19.73 22.20
N SER A 117 12.16 -19.48 20.89
CA SER A 117 11.41 -20.25 19.88
C SER A 117 11.82 -21.73 19.81
N GLU A 118 12.99 -22.10 20.33
CA GLU A 118 13.57 -23.44 20.14
C GLU A 118 13.63 -24.27 21.44
N GLN A 119 13.70 -23.61 22.59
CA GLN A 119 13.86 -24.30 23.86
C GLN A 119 13.39 -23.49 25.07
N VAL A 120 13.21 -24.20 26.17
CA VAL A 120 12.97 -23.67 27.51
C VAL A 120 14.02 -24.20 28.47
N THR A 121 14.55 -23.33 29.32
CA THR A 121 15.31 -23.69 30.50
C THR A 121 14.51 -23.30 31.73
N ALA A 122 14.19 -24.29 32.57
CA ALA A 122 13.50 -24.12 33.83
C ALA A 122 14.41 -24.56 34.98
N ARG A 123 14.31 -23.91 36.14
CA ARG A 123 15.02 -24.28 37.35
C ARG A 123 14.07 -24.46 38.51
N VAL A 124 14.20 -25.58 39.20
CA VAL A 124 13.38 -25.91 40.37
C VAL A 124 14.11 -25.50 41.64
N TRP A 125 13.39 -24.78 42.50
CA TRP A 125 13.85 -24.33 43.80
C TRP A 125 12.95 -24.89 44.89
N ARG A 126 13.52 -25.34 46.00
CA ARG A 126 12.82 -25.62 47.26
C ARG A 126 12.78 -24.34 48.07
N THR A 127 11.70 -24.06 48.80
CA THR A 127 11.53 -22.77 49.49
C THR A 127 11.78 -22.81 51.00
N SER A 128 12.11 -23.97 51.59
CA SER A 128 12.39 -24.08 53.03
C SER A 128 13.31 -25.27 53.33
N PRO A 129 14.64 -25.05 53.45
CA PRO A 129 15.36 -23.82 53.12
C PRO A 129 15.42 -23.54 51.62
N GLU A 130 15.63 -22.28 51.23
CA GLU A 130 15.78 -21.91 49.81
C GLU A 130 17.03 -22.55 49.22
N SER A 131 16.83 -23.50 48.29
CA SER A 131 17.92 -24.23 47.66
C SER A 131 17.50 -24.79 46.30
N PRO A 132 18.41 -24.97 45.34
CA PRO A 132 18.10 -25.69 44.11
C PRO A 132 17.65 -27.12 44.44
N ALA A 133 16.64 -27.63 43.74
CA ALA A 133 16.03 -28.91 44.13
C ALA A 133 16.92 -30.14 43.90
N GLY A 134 18.03 -29.98 43.16
CA GLY A 134 18.94 -31.06 42.78
C GLY A 134 18.44 -31.86 41.57
N SER A 135 19.10 -32.98 41.30
CA SER A 135 18.81 -33.86 40.17
C SER A 135 17.58 -34.73 40.40
N GLY A 136 16.89 -35.11 39.33
CA GLY A 136 15.82 -36.10 39.35
C GLY A 136 14.41 -35.56 39.57
N VAL A 137 14.24 -34.28 39.89
CA VAL A 137 12.91 -33.67 40.05
C VAL A 137 12.25 -33.52 38.69
N LEU A 138 11.03 -34.04 38.56
CA LEU A 138 10.27 -33.95 37.32
C LEU A 138 9.56 -32.60 37.23
N VAL A 139 9.53 -32.02 36.03
CA VAL A 139 8.87 -30.74 35.73
C VAL A 139 7.94 -30.97 34.55
N HIS A 140 6.64 -30.77 34.79
CA HIS A 140 5.64 -30.63 33.73
C HIS A 140 5.80 -29.26 33.09
N LEU A 141 6.02 -29.23 31.78
CA LEU A 141 6.15 -28.05 30.97
C LEU A 141 5.05 -28.05 29.90
N PHE A 142 4.38 -26.93 29.73
CA PHE A 142 3.37 -26.75 28.70
C PHE A 142 3.62 -25.44 27.96
N ALA A 143 3.80 -25.52 26.64
CA ALA A 143 4.08 -24.38 25.79
C ALA A 143 2.88 -24.07 24.90
N LEU A 144 2.42 -22.83 24.98
CA LEU A 144 1.30 -22.26 24.24
C LEU A 144 1.85 -21.28 23.20
N PRO A 145 1.52 -21.44 21.90
CA PRO A 145 1.91 -20.47 20.90
C PRO A 145 1.24 -19.13 21.18
N ARG A 146 1.96 -18.04 20.92
CA ARG A 146 1.35 -16.71 20.91
C ARG A 146 0.46 -16.61 19.68
N LEU A 147 -0.79 -16.22 19.88
CA LEU A 147 -1.64 -15.79 18.79
C LEU A 147 -1.27 -14.33 18.50
N ASP A 148 -0.63 -14.11 17.36
CA ASP A 148 -0.38 -12.76 16.87
C ASP A 148 -1.75 -12.06 16.74
N SER A 149 -1.92 -10.94 17.45
CA SER A 149 -3.13 -10.10 17.43
C SER A 149 -3.02 -9.01 16.36
#